data_AF-A0A7J0A6S0-F1
#
_entry.id   AF-A0A7J0A6S0-F1
#
_cell.length_a   1.000
_cell.length_b   1.000
_cell.length_c   1.000
_cell.angle_alpha   90.00
_cell.angle_beta   90.00
_cell.angle_gamma   90.00
#
_symmetry.space_group_name_H-M   'P 1'
#
loop_
_entity.id
_entity.type
_entity.pdbx_description
1 polymer ?
#
loop_
_entity_poly.entity_id
_entity_poly.type
_entity_poly.pdbx_seq_one_letter_code
_entity_poly.pdbx_strand_id
1 'polypeptide(L)' 'MLQFPDMMYSYCIEVKYAKRDADDAEIERLAADAKRLLKQYAASEWILQDKGSTELKSIVLVFKGWKLLKVEEV' A
#
# COMPACT_ATOMS: atom_id res chain seq x y z
N MET A 1 -12.34 18.58 4.09
CA MET A 1 -11.05 17.89 4.31
C MET A 1 -9.98 18.96 4.55
N LEU A 2 -9.06 18.75 5.50
CA LEU A 2 -7.98 19.70 5.79
C LEU A 2 -7.04 19.78 4.59
N GLN A 3 -7.04 20.90 3.86
CA GLN A 3 -6.04 21.16 2.84
C GLN A 3 -4.75 21.60 3.53
N PHE A 4 -3.71 20.78 3.41
CA PHE A 4 -2.36 21.14 3.80
C PHE A 4 -1.67 21.66 2.54
N PRO A 5 -1.52 22.99 2.36
CA PRO A 5 -1.09 23.59 1.10
C PRO A 5 0.31 23.14 0.64
N ASP A 6 1.14 22.63 1.55
CA ASP A 6 2.50 22.15 1.26
C ASP A 6 2.59 20.62 1.11
N MET A 7 1.48 19.89 1.22
CA MET A 7 1.51 18.43 1.18
C MET A 7 1.63 17.94 -0.27
N MET A 8 2.79 17.39 -0.61
CA MET A 8 3.11 16.95 -1.97
C MET A 8 2.53 15.57 -2.32
N TYR A 9 2.40 14.70 -1.32
CA TYR A 9 2.04 13.30 -1.50
C TYR A 9 0.88 12.86 -0.62
N SER A 10 0.01 12.03 -1.18
CA SER A 10 -0.90 11.17 -0.44
C SER A 10 -0.42 9.73 -0.56
N TYR A 11 -0.70 8.90 0.45
CA TYR A 11 -0.27 7.51 0.46
C TYR A 11 -1.44 6.55 0.60
N CYS A 12 -1.51 5.56 -0.28
CA CYS A 12 -2.33 4.36 -0.11
C CYS A 12 -1.41 3.21 0.31
N ILE A 13 -1.59 2.68 1.51
CA ILE A 13 -0.70 1.66 2.06
C ILE A 13 -1.50 0.41 2.33
N GLU A 14 -1.08 -0.71 1.73
CA GLU A 14 -1.66 -2.02 2.01
C GLU A 14 -0.67 -2.83 2.84
N VAL A 15 -1.11 -3.22 4.04
CA VAL A 15 -0.30 -3.97 5.00
C VAL A 15 -0.79 -5.42 5.05
N LYS A 16 0.11 -6.37 4.77
CA LYS A 16 -0.16 -7.81 4.91
C LYS A 16 0.64 -8.38 6.07
N TYR A 17 0.01 -9.32 6.79
CA TYR A 17 0.64 -10.11 7.83
C TYR A 17 0.71 -11.57 7.40
N ALA A 18 1.92 -12.07 7.25
CA ALA A 18 2.20 -13.46 6.99
C ALA A 18 2.19 -14.29 8.28
N LYS A 19 1.87 -15.57 8.13
CA LYS A 19 1.95 -16.54 9.24
C LYS A 19 3.41 -16.75 9.68
N ARG A 20 3.61 -17.27 10.88
CA ARG A 20 4.95 -17.49 11.47
C ARG A 20 5.79 -18.52 10.72
N ASP A 21 5.16 -19.40 9.97
CA ASP A 21 5.75 -20.47 9.16
C ASP A 21 5.68 -20.19 7.66
N ALA A 22 5.12 -19.04 7.24
CA ALA A 22 5.04 -18.65 5.83
C ALA A 22 6.42 -18.67 5.17
N ASP A 23 6.51 -19.33 4.02
CA ASP A 23 7.69 -19.36 3.18
C ASP A 23 7.76 -18.13 2.27
N ASP A 24 8.86 -17.99 1.54
CA ASP A 24 9.09 -16.84 0.67
C ASP A 24 8.04 -16.75 -0.46
N ALA A 25 7.53 -17.89 -0.93
CA ALA A 25 6.49 -17.91 -1.96
C ALA A 25 5.16 -17.34 -1.44
N GLU A 26 4.79 -17.62 -0.19
CA GLU A 26 3.63 -17.03 0.45
C GLU A 26 3.81 -15.52 0.69
N ILE A 27 5.01 -15.07 1.07
CA ILE A 27 5.32 -13.63 1.19
C ILE A 27 5.15 -12.92 -0.16
N GLU A 28 5.66 -13.51 -1.24
CA GLU A 28 5.52 -12.95 -2.60
C GLU A 28 4.07 -12.91 -3.07
N ARG A 29 3.28 -13.96 -2.77
CA ARG A 29 1.85 -13.97 -3.07
C ARG A 29 1.11 -12.86 -2.33
N LEU A 30 1.38 -12.69 -1.02
CA LEU A 30 0.79 -11.61 -0.22
C LEU A 30 1.12 -10.23 -0.80
N ALA A 31 2.37 -10.04 -1.23
CA ALA A 31 2.78 -8.80 -1.88
C ALA A 31 2.05 -8.59 -3.22
N ALA A 32 1.97 -9.62 -4.07
CA ALA A 32 1.27 -9.53 -5.36
C ALA A 32 -0.22 -9.21 -5.19
N ASP A 33 -0.89 -9.83 -4.22
CA ASP A 33 -2.29 -9.54 -3.90
C ASP A 33 -2.47 -8.11 -3.39
N ALA A 34 -1.56 -7.63 -2.53
CA ALA A 34 -1.57 -6.26 -2.04
C ALA A 34 -1.39 -5.23 -3.18
N LYS A 35 -0.47 -5.48 -4.11
CA LYS A 35 -0.28 -4.64 -5.31
C LYS A 35 -1.55 -4.57 -6.15
N ARG A 36 -2.24 -5.70 -6.34
CA ARG A 36 -3.49 -5.75 -7.10
C ARG A 36 -4.56 -4.87 -6.45
N LEU A 37 -4.72 -4.97 -5.12
CA LEU A 37 -5.66 -4.13 -4.38
C LEU A 37 -5.29 -2.65 -4.46
N LEU A 38 -4.03 -2.28 -4.25
CA LEU A 38 -3.57 -0.90 -4.35
C LEU A 38 -3.84 -0.30 -5.74
N LYS A 39 -3.61 -1.07 -6.82
CA LYS A 39 -3.94 -0.61 -8.18
C LYS A 39 -5.43 -0.36 -8.36
N GLN A 40 -6.30 -1.18 -7.76
CA GLN A 40 -7.75 -0.96 -7.80
C GLN A 40 -8.16 0.28 -6.99
N TYR A 41 -7.59 0.46 -5.79
CA TYR A 41 -7.88 1.63 -4.95
C TYR A 41 -7.37 2.93 -5.57
N ALA A 42 -6.15 2.94 -6.13
CA ALA A 42 -5.58 4.09 -6.81
C ALA A 42 -6.41 4.54 -8.03
N ALA A 43 -7.12 3.61 -8.67
CA ALA A 43 -8.02 3.90 -9.78
C ALA A 43 -9.46 4.24 -9.34
N SER A 44 -9.78 4.18 -8.05
CA SER A 44 -11.14 4.44 -7.55
C SER A 44 -11.47 5.93 -7.54
N GLU A 45 -12.69 6.28 -7.94
CA GLU A 45 -13.15 7.69 -8.03
C GLU A 45 -13.05 8.41 -6.68
N TRP A 46 -13.30 7.72 -5.56
CA TRP A 46 -13.17 8.29 -4.22
C TRP A 46 -11.73 8.75 -3.93
N ILE A 47 -10.73 7.90 -4.21
CA ILE A 47 -9.32 8.23 -3.95
C ILE A 47 -8.83 9.35 -4.89
N LEU A 48 -9.30 9.36 -6.14
CA LEU A 48 -8.98 10.42 -7.09
C LEU A 48 -9.55 11.78 -6.68
N GLN A 49 -10.72 11.81 -6.04
CA GLN A 49 -11.31 13.03 -5.48
C GLN A 49 -10.64 13.44 -4.16
N ASP A 50 -10.27 12.47 -3.32
CA ASP A 50 -9.71 12.70 -1.97
C ASP A 50 -8.25 13.20 -2.01
N LYS A 51 -7.43 12.74 -2.97
CA LYS A 51 -6.02 13.15 -3.06
C LYS A 51 -5.81 14.64 -3.41
N GLY A 52 -6.84 15.34 -3.86
CA GLY A 52 -6.73 16.73 -4.31
C GLY A 52 -5.60 16.95 -5.33
N SER A 53 -4.73 17.93 -5.06
CA SER A 53 -3.55 18.24 -5.89
C SER A 53 -2.33 17.35 -5.63
N THR A 54 -2.38 16.46 -4.65
CA THR A 54 -1.24 15.62 -4.28
C THR A 54 -1.03 14.47 -5.27
N GLU A 55 0.22 14.01 -5.36
CA GLU A 55 0.56 12.78 -6.06
C GLU A 55 0.29 11.59 -5.13
N LEU A 56 -0.49 10.61 -5.61
CA LEU A 56 -0.79 9.41 -4.83
C LEU A 56 0.32 8.39 -5.00
N LYS A 57 1.00 8.05 -3.91
CA LYS A 57 1.96 6.95 -3.82
C LYS A 57 1.31 5.71 -3.23
N SER A 58 1.62 4.53 -3.77
CA SER A 58 1.07 3.26 -3.29
C SER A 58 2.19 2.39 -2.74
N ILE A 59 2.07 1.94 -1.49
CA ILE A 59 3.12 1.16 -0.81
C ILE A 59 2.55 -0.15 -0.28
N VAL A 60 3.24 -1.25 -0.58
CA VAL A 60 2.99 -2.57 0.02
C VAL A 60 3.96 -2.80 1.17
N LEU A 61 3.44 -3.24 2.30
CA LEU A 61 4.22 -3.72 3.44
C LEU A 61 3.82 -5.16 3.76
N VAL A 62 4.79 -6.07 3.85
CA VAL A 62 4.54 -7.44 4.32
C VAL A 62 5.32 -7.70 5.60
N PHE A 63 4.61 -7.97 6.68
CA PHE A 63 5.17 -8.32 7.98
C PHE A 63 5.07 -9.82 8.24
N LYS A 64 6.02 -10.36 8.99
CA LYS A 64 5.95 -11.68 9.63
C LYS A 64 6.22 -11.52 11.11
N GLY A 65 5.16 -11.58 11.91
CA GLY A 65 5.20 -11.09 13.28
C GLY A 65 5.54 -9.59 13.31
N TRP A 66 6.64 -9.22 13.95
CA TRP A 66 7.13 -7.84 14.06
C TRP A 66 8.17 -7.48 12.99
N LYS A 67 8.65 -8.46 12.22
CA LYS A 67 9.67 -8.23 11.19
C LYS A 67 9.02 -7.78 9.89
N LEU A 68 9.43 -6.62 9.39
CA LEU A 68 9.10 -6.16 8.05
C LEU A 68 9.94 -6.94 7.03
N LEU A 69 9.30 -7.80 6.25
CA LEU A 69 9.97 -8.64 5.26
C LEU A 69 10.00 -8.03 3.87
N LYS A 70 9.00 -7.20 3.53
CA LYS A 70 8.93 -6.57 2.21
C LYS A 70 8.37 -5.15 2.30
N VAL A 71 8.98 -4.26 1.55
CA VAL A 71 8.55 -2.88 1.30
C VAL A 71 8.68 -2.65 -0.19
N GLU A 72 7.60 -2.21 -0.83
CA GLU A 72 7.62 -1.92 -2.27
C GLU A 72 6.67 -0.77 -2.61
N GLU A 73 7.15 0.19 -3.40
CA GLU A 73 6.31 1.20 -4.05
C GLU A 73 5.81 0.62 -5.39
N VAL A 74 4.51 0.74 -5.65
CA VAL A 74 3.79 0.07 -6.75
C VAL A 74 3.60 0.97 -7.96
#